data_AF-A0A5K0XFW1-F1
#
_entry.id   AF-A0A5K0XFW1-F1
#
_cell.length_a   1.000
_cell.length_b   1.000
_cell.length_c   1.000
_cell.angle_alpha   90.00
_cell.angle_beta   90.00
_cell.angle_gamma   90.00
#
_symmetry.space_group_name_H-M   'P 1'
#
loop_
_entity.id
_entity.type
_entity.pdbx_description
1 polymer ?
#
loop_
_entity_poly.entity_id
_entity_poly.type
_entity_poly.pdbx_seq_one_letter_code
_entity_poly.pdbx_strand_id
1 'polypeptide(L)'
;LSREFIDAHSLVTHAYNSLKVGLRIDHLGLHKALCVLLGWNSLVAPDSRRVYQSLAAAEASALKEDLLLWPPVVIIHDTSRSWNAEKTDSVTIDDVEETLR
;
A
#
# COMPACT_ATOMS: atom_id res chain seq x y z
N LEU A 1 -3.48 10.36 5.48
CA LEU A 1 -3.47 8.92 5.84
C LEU A 1 -4.52 8.70 6.90
N SER A 2 -5.51 7.82 6.68
CA SER A 2 -6.47 7.49 7.75
C SER A 2 -5.66 7.01 8.96
N ARG A 3 -5.99 7.51 10.14
CA ARG A 3 -5.28 7.23 11.41
C ARG A 3 -5.31 5.76 11.85
N GLU A 4 -5.79 4.86 10.99
CA GLU A 4 -6.14 3.48 11.32
C GLU A 4 -4.95 2.51 11.17
N PHE A 5 -3.95 2.85 10.36
CA PHE A 5 -2.81 1.96 10.08
C PHE A 5 -1.49 2.70 10.32
N ILE A 6 -0.66 2.13 11.19
CA ILE A 6 0.63 2.73 11.63
C ILE A 6 1.74 2.44 10.62
N ASP A 7 1.68 1.28 9.95
CA ASP A 7 2.65 0.85 8.95
C ASP A 7 1.99 -0.03 7.87
N ALA A 8 2.72 -0.29 6.78
CA ALA A 8 2.25 -1.14 5.69
C ALA A 8 1.93 -2.58 6.15
N HIS A 9 2.64 -3.08 7.17
CA HIS A 9 2.36 -4.37 7.78
C HIS A 9 0.94 -4.41 8.38
N SER A 10 0.57 -3.39 9.16
CA SER A 10 -0.76 -3.30 9.79
C SER A 10 -1.88 -3.22 8.76
N LEU A 11 -1.68 -2.49 7.65
CA LEU A 11 -2.62 -2.41 6.54
C LEU A 11 -2.78 -3.76 5.82
N VAL A 12 -1.66 -4.41 5.48
CA VAL A 12 -1.66 -5.72 4.81
C VAL A 12 -2.31 -6.80 5.67
N THR A 13 -2.04 -6.80 6.98
CA THR A 13 -2.66 -7.71 7.96
C THR A 13 -4.17 -7.45 8.08
N HIS A 14 -4.61 -6.19 8.08
CA HIS A 14 -6.04 -5.85 8.07
C HIS A 14 -6.73 -6.34 6.79
N ALA A 15 -6.17 -6.00 5.63
CA ALA A 15 -6.71 -6.40 4.34
C ALA A 15 -6.85 -7.94 4.24
N TYR A 16 -5.88 -8.70 4.77
CA TYR A 16 -5.95 -10.16 4.79
C TYR A 16 -6.97 -10.73 5.80
N ASN A 17 -7.10 -10.14 6.98
CA ASN A 17 -7.93 -10.70 8.06
C ASN A 17 -9.35 -10.12 8.15
N SER A 18 -9.65 -9.05 7.41
CA SER A 18 -10.93 -8.37 7.52
C SER A 18 -12.09 -9.25 7.04
N LEU A 19 -13.07 -9.45 7.93
CA LEU A 19 -14.29 -10.24 7.71
C LEU A 19 -15.50 -9.36 7.40
N LYS A 20 -15.27 -8.11 6.95
CA LYS A 20 -16.36 -7.18 6.63
C LYS A 20 -17.22 -7.76 5.50
N VAL A 21 -18.49 -8.01 5.82
CA VAL A 21 -19.47 -8.61 4.91
C VAL A 21 -19.56 -7.78 3.64
N GLY A 22 -19.52 -8.46 2.49
CA GLY A 22 -19.59 -7.83 1.16
C GLY A 22 -18.28 -7.23 0.64
N LEU A 23 -17.23 -7.07 1.46
CA LEU A 23 -15.96 -6.45 1.05
C LEU A 23 -14.75 -7.40 1.11
N ARG A 24 -14.98 -8.70 1.36
CA ARG A 24 -13.90 -9.68 1.51
C ARG A 24 -13.03 -9.77 0.26
N ILE A 25 -13.64 -9.76 -0.91
CA ILE A 25 -12.93 -9.82 -2.20
C ILE A 25 -12.07 -8.57 -2.38
N ASP A 26 -12.63 -7.39 -2.11
CA ASP A 26 -11.92 -6.12 -2.25
C ASP A 26 -10.71 -6.04 -1.31
N HIS A 27 -10.87 -6.48 -0.06
CA HIS A 27 -9.78 -6.53 0.91
C HIS A 27 -8.68 -7.52 0.50
N LEU A 28 -9.04 -8.70 -0.03
CA LEU A 28 -8.05 -9.64 -0.55
C LEU A 28 -7.36 -9.13 -1.82
N GLY A 29 -8.08 -8.41 -2.68
CA GLY A 29 -7.53 -7.73 -3.85
C GLY A 29 -6.51 -6.67 -3.43
N LEU A 30 -6.85 -5.84 -2.44
CA LEU A 30 -5.96 -4.84 -1.87
C LEU A 30 -4.72 -5.48 -1.23
N HIS A 31 -4.89 -6.57 -0.46
CA HIS A 31 -3.79 -7.33 0.12
C HIS A 31 -2.80 -7.80 -0.95
N LYS A 32 -3.30 -8.40 -2.05
CA LYS A 32 -2.46 -8.86 -3.16
C LYS A 32 -1.73 -7.70 -3.84
N ALA A 33 -2.43 -6.60 -4.13
CA ALA A 33 -1.83 -5.42 -4.77
C ALA A 33 -0.71 -4.81 -3.92
N LEU A 34 -0.94 -4.64 -2.61
CA LEU A 34 0.08 -4.14 -1.69
C LEU A 34 1.29 -5.07 -1.63
N CYS A 35 1.08 -6.38 -1.57
CA CYS A 35 2.18 -7.34 -1.57
C CYS A 35 3.01 -7.24 -2.85
N VAL A 36 2.38 -7.17 -4.02
CA VAL A 36 3.10 -7.01 -5.29
C VAL A 36 3.91 -5.71 -5.32
N LEU A 37 3.31 -4.58 -4.94
CA LEU A 37 3.98 -3.27 -4.95
C LEU A 37 5.20 -3.21 -4.03
N LEU A 38 5.15 -3.91 -2.89
CA LEU A 38 6.21 -3.92 -1.88
C LEU A 38 7.24 -5.05 -2.09
N GLY A 39 7.06 -5.90 -3.11
CA GLY A 39 7.90 -7.08 -3.30
C GLY A 39 7.74 -8.12 -2.19
N TRP A 40 6.52 -8.26 -1.69
CA TRP A 40 6.12 -9.19 -0.65
C TRP A 40 5.31 -10.36 -1.25
N ASN A 41 5.36 -11.51 -0.59
CA ASN A 41 4.70 -12.73 -0.99
C ASN A 41 3.25 -12.79 -0.50
N SER A 42 2.27 -12.60 -1.40
CA SER A 42 0.84 -12.67 -1.07
C SER A 42 0.32 -14.09 -0.80
N LEU A 43 1.12 -15.12 -1.05
CA LEU A 43 0.74 -16.52 -0.78
C LEU A 43 1.04 -16.95 0.66
N VAL A 44 1.83 -16.15 1.38
CA VAL A 44 2.16 -16.36 2.78
C VAL A 44 1.28 -15.44 3.62
N ALA A 45 0.54 -16.01 4.58
CA ALA A 45 -0.32 -15.24 5.44
C ALA A 45 0.47 -14.18 6.23
N PRO A 46 -0.05 -12.95 6.39
CA PRO A 46 0.62 -11.93 7.18
C PRO A 46 0.52 -12.26 8.67
N ASP A 47 1.61 -12.79 9.21
CA ASP A 47 1.80 -13.15 10.61
C ASP A 47 2.82 -12.23 11.29
N SER A 48 3.00 -12.42 12.60
CA SER A 48 3.97 -11.66 13.40
C SER A 48 5.43 -11.90 12.98
N ARG A 49 5.71 -13.03 12.32
CA ARG A 49 7.05 -13.39 11.84
C ARG A 49 7.43 -12.64 10.56
N ARG A 50 6.45 -12.07 9.84
CA ARG A 50 6.66 -11.23 8.65
C ARG A 50 7.41 -11.94 7.53
N VAL A 51 7.32 -13.27 7.45
CA VAL A 51 8.00 -14.07 6.41
C VAL A 51 7.54 -13.65 5.02
N TYR A 52 6.27 -13.27 4.91
CA TYR A 52 5.68 -12.75 3.68
C TYR A 52 6.36 -11.48 3.15
N GLN A 53 7.13 -10.74 3.94
CA GLN A 53 7.82 -9.52 3.49
C GLN A 53 9.07 -9.79 2.63
N SER A 54 9.37 -11.06 2.37
CA SER A 54 10.48 -11.49 1.54
C SER A 54 9.95 -12.22 0.29
N LEU A 55 10.34 -11.73 -0.87
CA LEU A 55 10.14 -12.37 -2.17
C LEU A 55 11.43 -12.18 -2.99
N ALA A 56 11.76 -13.14 -3.87
CA ALA A 56 12.94 -13.00 -4.71
C ALA A 56 12.79 -11.80 -5.65
N ALA A 57 13.86 -11.01 -5.84
CA ALA A 57 13.80 -9.79 -6.64
C ALA A 57 13.30 -10.02 -8.08
N ALA A 58 13.65 -11.15 -8.68
CA ALA A 58 13.17 -11.53 -10.01
C ALA A 58 11.65 -11.79 -10.03
N GLU A 59 11.13 -12.49 -9.02
CA GLU A 59 9.70 -12.75 -8.87
C GLU A 59 8.92 -11.47 -8.57
N ALA A 60 9.43 -10.63 -7.66
CA ALA A 60 8.84 -9.34 -7.34
C ALA A 60 8.77 -8.42 -8.57
N SER A 61 9.83 -8.39 -9.38
CA SER A 61 9.86 -7.61 -10.62
C SER A 61 8.84 -8.13 -11.62
N ALA A 62 8.80 -9.44 -11.88
CA ALA A 62 7.83 -10.03 -12.79
C ALA A 62 6.38 -9.72 -12.37
N LEU A 63 6.05 -9.88 -11.09
CA LEU A 63 4.71 -9.58 -10.59
C LEU A 63 4.34 -8.09 -10.70
N LYS A 64 5.33 -7.20 -10.56
CA LYS A 64 5.11 -5.76 -10.67
C LYS A 64 4.86 -5.34 -12.12
N GLU A 65 5.56 -5.93 -13.09
CA GLU A 65 5.30 -5.71 -14.51
C GLU A 65 3.95 -6.30 -14.94
N ASP A 66 3.52 -7.41 -14.34
CA ASP A 66 2.20 -8.02 -14.56
C ASP A 66 1.06 -7.20 -13.91
N LEU A 67 1.37 -6.29 -12.99
CA LEU A 67 0.38 -5.48 -12.28
C LEU A 67 -0.12 -4.33 -13.16
N LEU A 68 -1.13 -4.61 -13.97
CA LEU A 68 -1.92 -3.57 -14.63
C LEU A 68 -2.87 -2.93 -13.59
N LEU A 69 -2.43 -1.83 -12.96
CA LEU A 69 -3.33 -0.92 -12.22
C LEU A 69 -4.23 -0.23 -13.25
N TRP A 70 -5.43 -0.78 -13.46
CA TRP A 70 -6.44 -0.21 -14.33
C TRP A 70 -7.73 0.11 -13.55
N PRO A 71 -8.24 1.35 -13.63
CA PRO A 71 -7.62 2.52 -14.24
C PRO A 71 -6.31 2.91 -13.52
N PRO A 72 -5.40 3.66 -14.15
CA PRO A 72 -4.15 4.07 -13.53
C PRO A 72 -4.42 4.79 -12.20
N VAL A 73 -4.01 4.16 -11.09
CA VAL A 73 -4.12 4.71 -9.75
C VAL A 73 -2.77 5.30 -9.37
N VAL A 74 -2.73 6.61 -9.12
CA VAL A 74 -1.52 7.30 -8.63
C VAL A 74 -1.51 7.23 -7.11
N ILE A 75 -0.46 6.62 -6.54
CA ILE A 75 -0.24 6.59 -5.08
C ILE A 75 0.79 7.67 -4.74
N ILE A 76 0.40 8.65 -3.94
CA ILE A 76 1.23 9.79 -3.56
C ILE A 76 1.74 9.57 -2.13
N HIS A 77 3.06 9.58 -1.94
CA HIS A 77 3.71 9.44 -0.65
C HIS A 77 4.42 10.74 -0.29
N ASP A 78 3.98 11.38 0.80
CA ASP A 78 4.62 12.57 1.34
C ASP A 78 5.90 12.18 2.11
N THR A 79 7.06 12.50 1.55
CA THR A 79 8.38 12.27 2.14
C THR A 79 8.90 13.47 2.95
N SER A 80 8.15 14.57 3.03
CA SER A 80 8.62 15.85 3.57
C SER A 80 8.79 15.90 5.08
N ARG A 81 8.43 14.83 5.82
CA ARG A 81 8.53 14.78 7.29
C ARG A 81 9.97 14.58 7.78
N SER A 82 10.83 15.56 7.48
CA SER A 82 12.09 15.77 8.16
C SER A 82 11.84 16.41 9.54
N TRP A 83 12.62 16.02 10.54
CA TRP A 83 12.43 16.28 11.98
C TRP A 83 12.61 17.77 12.41
N ASN A 84 12.63 18.72 11.49
CA ASN A 84 12.94 20.11 11.80
C ASN A 84 11.74 21.00 11.49
N ALA A 85 10.84 21.10 12.47
CA ALA A 85 9.64 21.91 12.39
C ALA A 85 10.01 23.40 12.35
N GLU A 86 9.78 24.05 11.21
CA GLU A 86 9.43 25.48 11.22
C GLU A 86 8.50 25.89 10.06
N LYS A 87 8.28 25.03 9.07
CA LYS A 87 7.18 25.25 8.11
C LYS A 87 6.70 23.94 7.48
N THR A 88 5.56 23.44 7.96
CA THR A 88 4.77 22.44 7.23
C THR A 88 3.77 23.20 6.35
N ASP A 89 4.07 23.34 5.06
CA ASP A 89 3.04 23.71 4.08
C ASP A 89 2.12 22.50 3.91
N SER A 90 0.91 22.60 4.46
CA SER A 90 -0.13 21.61 4.25
C SER A 90 -0.69 21.77 2.84
N VAL A 91 -0.42 20.81 1.97
CA VAL A 91 -1.02 20.73 0.63
C VAL A 91 -2.31 19.92 0.74
N THR A 92 -3.42 20.42 0.16
CA THR A 92 -4.69 19.70 0.15
C THR A 92 -4.74 18.69 -1.00
N ILE A 93 -5.67 17.73 -0.93
CA ILE A 93 -5.87 16.77 -2.02
C ILE A 93 -6.30 17.50 -3.31
N ASP A 94 -7.12 18.55 -3.18
CA ASP A 94 -7.61 19.33 -4.30
C ASP A 94 -6.47 20.04 -5.05
N ASP A 95 -5.49 20.59 -4.32
CA ASP A 95 -4.29 21.24 -4.92
C ASP A 95 -3.45 20.25 -5.74
N VAL A 96 -3.38 19.00 -5.24
CA VAL A 96 -2.67 17.92 -5.93
C VAL A 96 -3.44 17.48 -7.18
N GLU A 97 -4.77 17.37 -7.10
CA GLU A 97 -5.60 17.06 -8.25
C GLU A 97 -5.51 18.14 -9.34
N GLU A 98 -5.46 19.42 -8.98
CA GLU A 98 -5.28 20.53 -9.93
C GLU A 98 -3.91 20.45 -10.62
N THR A 99 -2.85 20.11 -9.89
CA THR A 99 -1.50 19.94 -10.45
C THR A 99 -1.41 18.78 -11.45
N LEU A 100 -2.22 17.74 -11.27
CA LEU A 100 -2.20 16.53 -12.09
C LEU A 100 -3.14 16.59 -13.31
N ARG A 101 -3.96 17.63 -13.44
CA ARG A 101 -4.82 17.90 -14.60
C ARG A 101 -4.08 18.68 -15.69
#